data_AF-A0A0T5PNR8-F1
#
_entry.id   AF-A0A0T5PNR8-F1
#
_cell.length_a   1.000
_cell.length_b   1.000
_cell.length_c   1.000
_cell.angle_alpha   90.00
_cell.angle_beta   90.00
_cell.angle_gamma   90.00
#
_symmetry.space_group_name_H-M   'P 1'
#
loop_
_entity.id
_entity.type
_entity.pdbx_description
1 polymer ?
#
loop_
_entity_poly.entity_id
_entity_poly.type
_entity_poly.pdbx_seq_one_letter_code
_entity_poly.pdbx_strand_id
1 'polypeptide(L)'
;MSLSLIFTLLLSGPVQVYKCDFNGTVIYSQQPCGDNSEKVEVKAVPKMSGSANANQTAKPAVSEFDQISLNIKKRNLNIEFTRLNARKERLLRERDAELAKLKAKKRRSANNLAGATWEESISTEMAAVVKKYETDINELNREIDKLKTEIDSLD
;
A
#
# COMPACT_ATOMS: atom_id res chain seq x y z
N MET A 1 52.36 39.61 24.78
CA MET A 1 51.28 39.04 25.61
C MET A 1 50.14 40.04 25.63
N SER A 2 49.07 39.80 24.87
CA SER A 2 47.82 40.54 25.00
C SER A 2 46.67 39.59 24.69
N LEU A 3 45.99 39.13 25.74
CA LEU A 3 44.84 38.24 25.71
C LEU A 3 43.60 39.12 25.81
N SER A 4 42.91 39.42 24.70
CA SER A 4 41.64 40.16 24.72
C SER A 4 40.48 39.18 24.86
N LEU A 5 39.93 39.10 26.06
CA LEU A 5 38.75 38.34 26.44
C LEU A 5 37.50 39.05 25.91
N ILE A 6 36.83 38.49 24.92
CA ILE A 6 35.52 38.97 24.45
C ILE A 6 34.44 38.38 25.37
N PHE A 7 33.87 39.21 26.24
CA PHE A 7 32.75 38.84 27.12
C PHE A 7 31.43 39.11 26.39
N THR A 8 30.87 38.09 25.76
CA THR A 8 29.53 38.14 25.14
C THR A 8 28.46 38.03 26.24
N LEU A 9 27.90 39.16 26.64
CA LEU A 9 26.79 39.25 27.58
C LEU A 9 25.47 38.89 26.86
N LEU A 10 25.00 37.65 27.01
CA LEU A 10 23.67 37.23 26.57
C LEU A 10 22.61 37.75 27.55
N LEU A 11 22.00 38.91 27.25
CA LEU A 11 20.79 39.36 27.96
C LEU A 11 19.57 38.56 27.44
N SER A 12 19.08 37.63 28.25
CA SER A 12 17.77 37.00 28.07
C SER A 12 16.73 37.77 28.90
N GLY A 13 16.07 38.77 28.30
CA GLY A 13 14.94 39.45 28.93
C GLY A 13 13.64 38.64 28.80
N PRO A 14 12.66 38.83 29.70
CA PRO A 14 11.34 38.21 29.56
C PRO A 14 10.68 38.72 28.27
N VAL A 15 10.29 37.78 27.38
CA VAL A 15 9.54 38.09 26.15
C VAL A 15 8.16 38.61 26.55
N GLN A 16 7.97 39.93 26.43
CA GLN A 16 6.67 40.59 26.54
C GLN A 16 6.17 40.86 25.13
N VAL A 17 4.96 40.39 24.81
CA VAL A 17 4.33 40.60 23.50
C VAL A 17 3.22 41.64 23.66
N TYR A 18 3.29 42.69 22.86
CA TYR A 18 2.34 43.80 22.84
C TYR A 18 1.39 43.64 21.65
N LYS A 19 0.10 43.90 21.87
CA LYS A 19 -0.89 43.98 20.79
C LYS A 19 -1.01 45.43 20.35
N CYS A 20 -0.89 45.66 19.05
CA CYS A 20 -0.91 46.98 18.45
C CYS A 20 -2.01 47.04 17.39
N ASP A 21 -2.80 48.11 17.40
CA ASP A 21 -3.69 48.45 16.30
C ASP A 21 -3.00 49.47 15.41
N PHE A 22 -2.71 49.09 14.17
CA PHE A 22 -2.18 49.98 13.17
C PHE A 22 -3.21 50.14 12.04
N ASN A 23 -3.94 51.25 12.04
CA ASN A 23 -4.97 51.57 11.04
C ASN A 23 -6.00 50.45 10.83
N GLY A 24 -6.51 49.85 11.91
CA GLY A 24 -7.52 48.79 11.87
C GLY A 24 -6.95 47.39 11.62
N THR A 25 -5.63 47.23 11.54
CA THR A 25 -4.96 45.93 11.45
C THR A 25 -4.22 45.62 12.74
N VAL A 26 -4.53 44.48 13.35
CA VAL A 26 -3.90 44.04 14.59
C VAL A 26 -2.57 43.35 14.29
N ILE A 27 -1.48 43.89 14.86
CA ILE A 27 -0.14 43.30 14.79
C ILE A 27 0.40 43.03 16.20
N TYR A 28 1.29 42.04 16.31
CA TYR A 28 1.94 41.68 17.57
C TYR A 28 3.43 41.99 17.50
N SER A 29 3.94 42.70 18.51
CA SER A 29 5.33 43.17 18.56
C SER A 29 6.00 42.77 19.87
N GLN A 30 7.30 42.52 19.83
CA GLN A 30 8.13 42.29 21.03
C GLN A 30 8.60 43.60 21.69
N GLN A 31 8.27 44.76 21.12
CA GLN A 31 8.57 46.09 21.63
C GLN A 31 7.31 46.99 21.61
N PRO A 32 7.15 47.94 22.55
CA PRO A 32 6.00 48.85 22.59
C PRO A 32 5.90 49.70 21.32
N CYS A 33 4.71 49.76 20.73
CA CYS A 33 4.45 50.38 19.42
C CYS A 33 3.86 51.79 19.48
N GLY A 34 3.70 52.38 20.68
CA GLY A 34 3.20 53.74 20.89
C GLY A 34 2.26 53.87 22.10
N ASP A 35 1.65 55.06 22.25
CA ASP A 35 0.87 55.47 23.43
C ASP A 35 -0.36 54.60 23.73
N ASN A 36 -0.85 53.84 22.74
CA ASN A 36 -1.99 52.91 22.86
C ASN A 36 -1.55 51.43 22.93
N SER A 37 -0.36 51.14 23.44
CA SER A 37 0.10 49.75 23.62
C SER A 37 -0.59 49.10 24.83
N GLU A 38 -1.42 48.09 24.57
CA GLU A 38 -2.05 47.29 25.61
C GLU A 38 -1.17 46.06 25.91
N LYS A 39 -0.79 45.89 27.18
CA LYS A 39 -0.03 44.71 27.63
C LYS A 39 -0.95 43.50 27.60
N VAL A 40 -0.59 42.50 26.81
CA VAL A 40 -1.26 41.20 26.84
C VAL A 40 -0.66 40.39 27.97
N GLU A 41 -1.37 40.31 29.10
CA GLU A 41 -1.05 39.34 30.14
C GLU A 41 -1.40 37.94 29.63
N VAL A 42 -0.41 37.26 29.08
CA VAL A 42 -0.52 35.84 28.77
C VAL A 42 -0.55 35.08 30.10
N LYS A 43 -1.75 34.85 30.65
CA LYS A 43 -1.94 33.95 31.78
C LYS A 43 -1.50 32.55 31.35
N ALA A 44 -0.30 32.15 31.78
CA ALA A 44 0.11 30.77 31.71
C ALA A 44 -0.93 29.94 32.48
N VAL A 45 -1.61 29.04 31.78
CA VAL A 45 -2.42 28.01 32.43
C VAL A 45 -1.51 27.25 33.40
N PRO A 46 -1.94 27.02 34.66
CA PRO A 46 -1.11 26.33 35.62
C PRO A 46 -0.74 24.96 35.06
N LYS A 47 0.56 24.67 34.98
CA LYS A 47 1.03 23.29 34.83
C LYS A 47 0.57 22.56 36.08
N MET A 48 -0.55 21.87 35.97
CA MET A 48 -1.05 20.96 36.99
C MET A 48 -0.04 19.81 37.09
N SER A 49 0.92 19.95 38.01
CA SER A 49 1.66 18.81 38.55
C SER A 49 0.67 18.02 39.40
N GLY A 50 -0.09 17.17 38.72
CA GLY A 50 -1.13 16.35 39.30
C GLY A 50 -1.46 15.24 38.31
N SER A 51 -0.68 14.17 38.40
CA SER A 51 -0.82 12.85 37.77
C SER A 51 -2.05 12.70 36.86
N ALA A 52 -1.94 13.19 35.63
CA ALA A 52 -2.74 12.67 34.54
C ALA A 52 -1.96 11.46 34.01
N ASN A 53 -2.63 10.30 33.97
CA ASN A 53 -2.25 9.20 33.09
C ASN A 53 -2.15 9.76 31.66
N ALA A 54 -0.97 10.27 31.30
CA ALA A 54 -0.61 10.68 29.96
C ALA A 54 -0.28 9.40 29.18
N ASN A 55 -1.32 8.61 28.91
CA ASN A 55 -1.26 7.49 27.97
C ASN A 55 -2.14 7.78 26.76
N GLN A 56 -2.17 9.04 26.34
CA GLN A 56 -2.58 9.42 25.01
C GLN A 56 -1.36 9.93 24.28
N THR A 57 -0.53 8.97 23.87
CA THR A 57 0.40 9.16 22.76
C THR A 57 -0.39 9.73 21.60
N ALA A 58 -0.10 10.97 21.19
CA ALA A 58 -0.51 11.46 19.90
C ALA A 58 0.05 10.49 18.85
N LYS A 59 -0.81 9.58 18.36
CA LYS A 59 -0.47 8.67 17.27
C LYS A 59 -0.20 9.58 16.06
N PRO A 60 0.99 9.53 15.44
CA PRO A 60 1.29 10.42 14.34
C PRO A 60 0.30 10.11 13.21
N ALA A 61 -0.42 11.11 12.71
CA ALA A 61 -1.39 10.94 11.61
C ALA A 61 -0.78 10.22 10.38
N VAL A 62 0.54 10.33 10.21
CA VAL A 62 1.34 9.58 9.23
C VAL A 62 1.16 8.05 9.36
N SER A 63 1.11 7.52 10.59
CA SER A 63 0.93 6.08 10.86
C SER A 63 -0.43 5.55 10.44
N GLU A 64 -1.48 6.37 10.40
CA GLU A 64 -2.82 5.93 10.01
C GLU A 64 -2.97 5.86 8.49
N PHE A 65 -2.44 6.85 7.77
CA PHE A 65 -2.36 6.82 6.30
C PHE A 65 -1.52 5.66 5.78
N ASP A 66 -0.42 5.33 6.44
CA ASP A 66 0.42 4.18 6.09
C ASP A 66 -0.34 2.85 6.25
N GLN A 67 -1.11 2.72 7.35
CA GLN A 67 -1.96 1.54 7.58
C GLN A 67 -3.08 1.41 6.54
N ILE A 68 -3.74 2.52 6.18
CA ILE A 68 -4.77 2.53 5.14
C ILE A 68 -4.18 2.11 3.79
N SER A 69 -3.02 2.66 3.43
CA SER A 69 -2.33 2.36 2.17
C SER A 69 -1.92 0.88 2.08
N LEU A 70 -1.41 0.32 3.18
CA LEU A 70 -1.09 -1.11 3.31
C LEU A 70 -2.32 -1.99 3.09
N ASN A 71 -3.44 -1.66 3.74
CA ASN A 71 -4.68 -2.41 3.61
C ASN A 71 -5.24 -2.36 2.18
N ILE A 72 -5.17 -1.21 1.51
CA ILE A 72 -5.57 -1.07 0.10
C ILE A 72 -4.67 -1.93 -0.79
N LYS A 73 -3.35 -1.87 -0.59
CA LYS A 73 -2.39 -2.70 -1.35
C LYS A 73 -2.70 -4.19 -1.19
N LYS A 74 -2.83 -4.66 0.05
CA LYS A 74 -3.17 -6.05 0.36
C LYS A 74 -4.49 -6.48 -0.27
N ARG A 75 -5.52 -5.64 -0.22
CA ARG A 75 -6.82 -5.91 -0.86
C ARG A 75 -6.68 -6.08 -2.38
N ASN A 76 -5.95 -5.18 -3.04
CA ASN A 76 -5.75 -5.23 -4.48
C ASN A 76 -5.01 -6.52 -4.91
N LEU A 77 -3.96 -6.89 -4.18
CA LEU A 77 -3.24 -8.14 -4.42
C LEU A 77 -4.14 -9.37 -4.23
N ASN A 78 -4.99 -9.40 -3.21
CA ASN A 78 -5.93 -10.50 -2.98
C ASN A 78 -7.00 -10.61 -4.09
N ILE A 79 -7.49 -9.48 -4.60
CA ILE A 79 -8.40 -9.45 -5.74
C ILE A 79 -7.73 -10.05 -6.97
N GLU A 80 -6.48 -9.65 -7.24
CA GLU A 80 -5.74 -10.18 -8.38
C GLU A 80 -5.40 -11.66 -8.23
N PHE A 81 -4.98 -12.09 -7.05
CA PHE A 81 -4.75 -13.50 -6.72
C PHE A 81 -6.00 -14.34 -6.99
N THR A 82 -7.17 -13.87 -6.54
CA THR A 82 -8.46 -14.54 -6.78
C THR A 82 -8.79 -14.61 -8.27
N ARG A 83 -8.57 -13.51 -9.01
CA ARG A 83 -8.79 -13.43 -10.45
C ARG A 83 -7.92 -14.43 -11.23
N LEU A 84 -6.63 -14.52 -10.91
CA LEU A 84 -5.72 -15.44 -11.58
C LEU A 84 -6.05 -16.90 -11.27
N ASN A 85 -6.39 -17.23 -10.02
CA ASN A 85 -6.88 -18.57 -9.68
C ASN A 85 -8.15 -18.93 -10.45
N ALA A 86 -9.12 -18.02 -10.54
CA ALA A 86 -10.33 -18.26 -11.34
C ALA A 86 -10.02 -18.48 -12.84
N ARG A 87 -9.03 -17.75 -13.38
CA ARG A 87 -8.55 -17.94 -14.77
C ARG A 87 -7.89 -19.31 -14.95
N LYS A 88 -7.03 -19.74 -14.01
CA LYS A 88 -6.42 -21.07 -14.03
C LYS A 88 -7.48 -22.18 -14.02
N GLU A 89 -8.47 -22.08 -13.14
CA GLU A 89 -9.57 -23.05 -13.07
C GLU A 89 -10.39 -23.08 -14.36
N ARG A 90 -10.60 -21.93 -15.01
CA ARG A 90 -11.23 -21.88 -16.33
C ARG A 90 -10.40 -22.63 -17.39
N LEU A 91 -9.10 -22.39 -17.46
CA LEU A 91 -8.22 -23.07 -18.42
C LEU A 91 -8.19 -24.59 -18.20
N LEU A 92 -8.19 -25.04 -16.95
CA LEU A 92 -8.29 -26.47 -16.62
C LEU A 92 -9.58 -27.09 -17.17
N ARG A 93 -10.73 -26.43 -16.96
CA ARG A 93 -12.02 -26.89 -17.50
C ARG A 93 -12.06 -26.88 -19.03
N GLU A 94 -11.50 -25.85 -19.66
CA GLU A 94 -11.43 -25.74 -21.11
C GLU A 94 -10.57 -26.87 -21.72
N ARG A 95 -9.39 -27.13 -21.14
CA ARG A 95 -8.52 -28.26 -21.50
C ARG A 95 -9.28 -29.58 -21.42
N ASP A 96 -9.96 -29.83 -20.30
CA ASP A 96 -10.64 -31.10 -20.07
C ASP A 96 -11.81 -31.30 -21.05
N ALA A 97 -12.53 -30.23 -21.37
CA ALA A 97 -13.58 -30.24 -22.37
C ALA A 97 -13.03 -30.51 -23.79
N GLU A 98 -11.90 -29.92 -24.15
CA GLU A 98 -11.25 -30.15 -25.45
C GLU A 98 -10.72 -31.59 -25.57
N LEU A 99 -10.05 -32.09 -24.52
CA LEU A 99 -9.60 -33.48 -24.45
C LEU A 99 -10.77 -34.47 -24.49
N ALA A 100 -11.90 -34.17 -23.86
CA ALA A 100 -13.09 -35.01 -23.93
C ALA A 100 -13.63 -35.10 -25.38
N LYS A 101 -13.65 -33.98 -26.11
CA LYS A 101 -14.04 -33.96 -27.53
C LYS A 101 -13.09 -34.80 -28.39
N LEU A 102 -11.78 -34.69 -28.17
CA LEU A 102 -10.77 -35.49 -28.88
C LEU A 102 -10.88 -36.98 -28.57
N LYS A 103 -11.05 -37.35 -27.29
CA LYS A 103 -11.29 -38.74 -26.89
C LYS A 103 -12.56 -39.31 -27.55
N ALA A 104 -13.64 -38.53 -27.63
CA ALA A 104 -14.86 -38.94 -28.30
C ALA A 104 -14.69 -39.08 -29.82
N LYS A 105 -13.86 -38.23 -30.46
CA LYS A 105 -13.46 -38.40 -31.87
C LYS A 105 -12.65 -39.70 -32.03
N LYS A 106 -11.64 -39.94 -31.19
CA LYS A 106 -10.77 -41.14 -31.24
C LYS A 106 -11.60 -42.42 -31.17
N ARG A 107 -12.52 -42.50 -30.21
CA ARG A 107 -13.41 -43.66 -30.03
C ARG A 107 -14.30 -43.93 -31.24
N ARG A 108 -14.77 -42.90 -31.94
CA ARG A 108 -15.58 -43.08 -33.16
C ARG A 108 -14.75 -43.60 -34.33
N SER A 109 -13.49 -43.17 -34.42
CA SER A 109 -12.58 -43.56 -35.50
C SER A 109 -12.03 -44.98 -35.34
N ALA A 110 -11.88 -45.45 -34.10
CA ALA A 110 -11.54 -46.84 -33.79
C ALA A 110 -12.55 -47.86 -34.37
N ASN A 111 -13.80 -47.43 -34.58
CA ASN A 111 -14.89 -48.24 -35.11
C ASN A 111 -14.96 -48.21 -36.66
N ASN A 112 -13.97 -47.63 -37.36
CA ASN A 112 -13.93 -47.55 -38.83
C ASN A 112 -12.61 -48.14 -39.38
N LEU A 113 -12.66 -48.74 -40.57
CA LEU A 113 -11.57 -49.52 -41.21
C LEU A 113 -10.27 -48.71 -41.47
N ALA A 114 -10.30 -47.38 -41.35
CA ALA A 114 -9.15 -46.48 -41.49
C ALA A 114 -8.49 -46.09 -40.13
N GLY A 115 -8.76 -46.86 -39.07
CA GLY A 115 -8.55 -46.46 -37.67
C GLY A 115 -7.13 -46.09 -37.24
N ALA A 116 -6.09 -46.79 -37.71
CA ALA A 116 -4.74 -46.65 -37.13
C ALA A 116 -4.12 -45.25 -37.35
N THR A 117 -4.07 -44.76 -38.59
CA THR A 117 -3.49 -43.43 -38.91
C THR A 117 -4.30 -42.30 -38.29
N TRP A 118 -5.62 -42.46 -38.24
CA TRP A 118 -6.51 -41.45 -37.66
C TRP A 118 -6.37 -41.39 -36.14
N GLU A 119 -6.22 -42.53 -35.47
CA GLU A 119 -5.99 -42.60 -34.03
C GLU A 119 -4.66 -41.97 -33.61
N GLU A 120 -3.60 -42.16 -34.40
CA GLU A 120 -2.29 -41.55 -34.16
C GLU A 120 -2.36 -40.02 -34.25
N SER A 121 -3.02 -39.51 -35.31
CA SER A 121 -3.23 -38.07 -35.49
C SER A 121 -3.99 -37.44 -34.32
N ILE A 122 -5.08 -38.08 -33.86
CA ILE A 122 -5.82 -37.56 -32.69
C ILE A 122 -4.97 -37.62 -31.42
N SER A 123 -4.16 -38.67 -31.24
CA SER A 123 -3.28 -38.78 -30.07
C SER A 123 -2.23 -37.67 -30.05
N THR A 124 -1.69 -37.33 -31.22
CA THR A 124 -0.80 -36.18 -31.40
C THR A 124 -1.51 -34.85 -31.10
N GLU A 125 -2.74 -34.66 -31.58
CA GLU A 125 -3.57 -33.49 -31.29
C GLU A 125 -3.83 -33.35 -29.78
N MET A 126 -4.15 -34.46 -29.09
CA MET A 126 -4.33 -34.48 -27.63
C MET A 126 -3.07 -34.03 -26.89
N ALA A 127 -1.89 -34.52 -27.29
CA ALA A 127 -0.62 -34.12 -26.68
C ALA A 127 -0.33 -32.63 -26.90
N ALA A 128 -0.64 -32.10 -28.09
CA ALA A 128 -0.50 -30.68 -28.40
C ALA A 128 -1.42 -29.80 -27.53
N VAL A 129 -2.68 -30.22 -27.34
CA VAL A 129 -3.63 -29.54 -26.44
C VAL A 129 -3.12 -29.51 -25.01
N VAL A 130 -2.66 -30.65 -24.48
CA VAL A 130 -2.07 -30.72 -23.13
C VAL A 130 -0.91 -29.73 -23.01
N LYS A 131 0.06 -29.78 -23.93
CA LYS A 131 1.24 -28.91 -23.89
C LYS A 131 0.90 -27.42 -23.95
N LYS A 132 -0.08 -27.05 -24.77
CA LYS A 132 -0.57 -25.67 -24.87
C LYS A 132 -1.09 -25.20 -23.51
N TYR A 133 -2.04 -25.93 -22.94
CA TYR A 133 -2.65 -25.55 -21.66
C TYR A 133 -1.66 -25.60 -20.49
N GLU A 134 -0.73 -26.55 -20.48
CA GLU A 134 0.34 -26.60 -19.49
C GLU A 134 1.21 -25.35 -19.52
N THR A 135 1.54 -24.84 -20.71
CA THR A 135 2.32 -23.61 -20.86
C THR A 135 1.58 -22.43 -20.21
N ASP A 136 0.30 -22.23 -20.56
CA ASP A 136 -0.52 -21.14 -20.03
C ASP A 136 -0.73 -21.26 -18.51
N ILE A 137 -0.99 -22.48 -18.01
CA ILE A 137 -1.19 -22.73 -16.58
C ILE A 137 0.10 -22.51 -15.80
N ASN A 138 1.25 -22.90 -16.35
CA ASN A 138 2.54 -22.70 -15.68
C ASN A 138 2.91 -21.22 -15.56
N GLU A 139 2.57 -20.40 -16.56
CA GLU A 139 2.70 -18.95 -16.47
C GLU A 139 1.82 -18.39 -15.36
N LEU A 140 0.54 -18.77 -15.31
CA LEU A 140 -0.38 -18.34 -14.25
C LEU A 140 0.09 -18.78 -12.86
N ASN A 141 0.61 -20.00 -12.70
CA ASN A 141 1.13 -20.48 -11.43
C ASN A 141 2.28 -19.58 -10.93
N ARG A 142 3.21 -19.19 -11.81
CA ARG A 142 4.31 -18.29 -11.45
C ARG A 142 3.81 -16.92 -11.00
N GLU A 143 2.77 -16.39 -11.65
CA GLU A 143 2.16 -15.11 -11.23
C GLU A 143 1.44 -15.25 -9.88
N ILE A 144 0.68 -16.32 -9.69
CA ILE A 144 -0.02 -16.65 -8.43
C ILE A 144 0.99 -16.77 -7.28
N ASP A 145 2.11 -17.47 -7.48
CA ASP A 145 3.15 -17.64 -6.46
C ASP A 145 3.82 -16.32 -6.07
N LYS A 146 4.05 -15.43 -7.06
CA LYS A 146 4.56 -14.09 -6.80
C LYS A 146 3.58 -13.27 -5.97
N LEU A 147 2.30 -13.24 -6.35
CA LEU A 147 1.27 -12.50 -5.62
C LEU A 147 1.11 -13.04 -4.20
N LYS A 148 1.14 -14.37 -4.03
CA LYS A 148 1.09 -15.00 -2.72
C LYS A 148 2.25 -14.54 -1.84
N THR A 149 3.47 -14.59 -2.37
CA THR A 149 4.67 -14.12 -1.65
C THR A 149 4.56 -12.65 -1.27
N GLU A 150 4.03 -11.81 -2.16
CA GLU A 150 3.82 -10.40 -1.87
C GLU A 150 2.77 -10.18 -0.78
N ILE A 151 1.64 -10.89 -0.82
CA ILE A 151 0.61 -10.84 0.22
C ILE A 151 1.19 -11.28 1.57
N ASP A 152 1.91 -12.39 1.60
CA ASP A 152 2.53 -12.95 2.82
C ASP A 152 3.58 -11.98 3.41
N SER A 153 4.20 -11.11 2.60
CA SER A 153 5.12 -10.07 3.07
C SER A 153 4.44 -8.84 3.69
N LEU A 154 3.12 -8.71 3.53
CA LEU A 154 2.31 -7.62 4.09
C LEU A 154 1.56 -8.04 5.36
N ASP A 155 1.75 -9.28 5.81
CA ASP A 155 1.26 -9.85 7.08
C ASP A 155 2.29 -9.67 8.21
#